data_AF-A0A2Z4V622-F1
#
_entry.id   AF-A0A2Z4V622-F1
#
_cell.length_a   1.000
_cell.length_b   1.000
_cell.length_c   1.000
_cell.angle_alpha   90.00
_cell.angle_beta   90.00
_cell.angle_gamma   90.00
#
_symmetry.space_group_name_H-M   'P 1'
#
loop_
_entity.id
_entity.type
_entity.pdbx_description
1 polymer ?
#
loop_
_entity_poly.entity_id
_entity_poly.type
_entity_poly.pdbx_seq_one_letter_code
_entity_poly.pdbx_strand_id
1 'polypeptide(L)'
;MFGRNRERRERLEAQQQWEAWSAAHVEPPLEPENQGPGPVPVVDDFLPPDLRMPTREELAGMLTAHDSPLVLDGEVRACSECGAYRKWIVASTTDGVWLRCPAGHQQVEPRLDAAWFNTISGPITAQHASYEECLRFLGH
;
A
#
# COMPACT_ATOMS: atom_id res chain seq x y z
N MET A 1 28.51 -32.67 -3.98
CA MET A 1 27.12 -32.82 -4.49
C MET A 1 26.05 -32.99 -3.40
N PHE A 2 26.37 -32.94 -2.09
CA PHE A 2 25.41 -33.26 -1.02
C PHE A 2 24.58 -32.10 -0.45
N GLY A 3 24.96 -30.83 -0.67
CA GLY A 3 24.22 -29.66 -0.16
C GLY A 3 22.86 -29.44 -0.81
N ARG A 4 22.75 -29.66 -2.13
CA ARG A 4 21.50 -29.47 -2.90
C ARG A 4 20.39 -30.44 -2.50
N ASN A 5 20.74 -31.66 -2.07
CA ASN A 5 19.75 -32.63 -1.58
C ASN A 5 19.22 -32.25 -0.19
N ARG A 6 20.05 -31.64 0.65
CA ARG A 6 19.65 -31.16 1.97
C ARG A 6 18.70 -29.98 1.88
N GLU A 7 19.04 -28.96 1.09
CA GLU A 7 18.18 -27.78 0.86
C GLU A 7 16.83 -28.15 0.24
N ARG A 8 16.81 -29.13 -0.68
CA ARG A 8 15.57 -29.63 -1.28
C ARG A 8 14.68 -30.30 -0.23
N ARG A 9 15.26 -31.07 0.69
CA ARG A 9 14.53 -31.74 1.76
C ARG A 9 14.00 -30.74 2.78
N GLU A 10 14.81 -29.77 3.20
CA GLU A 10 14.39 -28.69 4.12
C GLU A 10 13.24 -27.86 3.53
N ARG A 11 13.25 -27.59 2.22
CA ARG A 11 12.14 -26.90 1.53
C ARG A 11 10.86 -27.73 1.49
N LEU A 12 10.96 -29.03 1.26
CA LEU A 12 9.82 -29.94 1.27
C LEU A 12 9.24 -30.10 2.69
N GLU A 13 10.09 -30.13 3.71
CA GLU A 13 9.67 -30.15 5.11
C GLU A 13 8.97 -28.85 5.50
N ALA A 14 9.51 -27.70 5.11
CA ALA A 14 8.86 -26.40 5.32
C ALA A 14 7.53 -26.30 4.57
N GLN A 15 7.45 -26.83 3.34
CA GLN A 15 6.20 -26.88 2.57
C GLN A 15 5.16 -27.78 3.25
N GLN A 16 5.54 -28.97 3.71
CA GLN A 16 4.64 -29.88 4.44
C GLN A 16 4.18 -29.28 5.76
N GLN A 17 5.06 -28.61 6.49
CA GLN A 17 4.70 -27.88 7.72
C GLN A 17 3.70 -26.76 7.44
N TRP A 18 3.89 -26.01 6.35
CA TRP A 18 2.95 -24.99 5.92
C TRP A 18 1.59 -25.57 5.53
N GLU A 19 1.55 -26.65 4.75
CA GLU A 19 0.32 -27.34 4.34
C GLU A 19 -0.44 -27.94 5.54
N ALA A 20 0.28 -28.52 6.51
CA ALA A 20 -0.32 -29.03 7.74
C ALA A 20 -0.88 -27.91 8.60
N TRP A 21 -0.16 -26.80 8.73
CA TRP A 21 -0.63 -25.63 9.47
C TRP A 21 -1.84 -24.99 8.79
N SER A 22 -1.83 -24.82 7.47
CA SER A 22 -2.95 -24.23 6.73
C SER A 22 -4.18 -25.13 6.79
N ALA A 23 -4.05 -26.45 6.62
CA ALA A 23 -5.16 -27.38 6.75
C ALA A 23 -5.82 -27.35 8.14
N ALA A 24 -5.06 -27.06 9.19
CA ALA A 24 -5.58 -26.94 10.55
C ALA A 24 -6.26 -25.60 10.85
N HIS A 25 -6.00 -24.55 10.07
CA HIS A 25 -6.47 -23.18 10.34
C HIS A 25 -7.33 -22.58 9.23
N VAL A 26 -7.52 -23.27 8.10
CA VAL A 26 -8.51 -22.90 7.08
C VAL A 26 -9.89 -23.19 7.64
N GLU A 27 -10.69 -22.15 7.83
CA GLU A 27 -12.11 -22.32 8.10
C GLU A 27 -12.78 -23.07 6.94
N PRO A 28 -13.64 -24.06 7.21
CA PRO A 28 -14.35 -24.76 6.15
C PRO A 28 -15.18 -23.74 5.35
N PRO A 29 -15.28 -23.89 4.01
CA PRO A 29 -16.18 -23.07 3.23
C PRO A 29 -17.58 -23.18 3.83
N LEU A 30 -18.15 -22.04 4.24
CA LEU A 30 -19.54 -21.99 4.65
C LEU A 30 -20.39 -22.45 3.46
N GLU A 31 -21.07 -23.57 3.60
CA GLU A 31 -22.09 -23.97 2.63
C GLU A 31 -23.11 -22.83 2.52
N PRO A 32 -23.52 -22.42 1.31
CA PRO A 32 -24.49 -21.35 1.18
C PRO A 32 -25.82 -21.82 1.76
N GLU A 33 -26.08 -21.45 3.01
CA GLU A 33 -27.40 -21.59 3.62
C GLU A 33 -28.37 -20.73 2.80
N ASN A 34 -29.17 -21.40 1.97
CA ASN A 34 -30.23 -20.78 1.19
C ASN A 34 -31.38 -20.43 2.14
N GLN A 35 -31.17 -19.42 2.98
CA GLN A 35 -32.20 -18.82 3.80
C GLN A 35 -33.05 -17.97 2.86
N GLY A 36 -34.28 -18.43 2.59
CA GLY A 36 -35.29 -17.66 1.85
C GLY A 36 -35.48 -16.26 2.46
N PRO A 37 -36.05 -15.30 1.71
CA PRO A 37 -36.03 -13.89 2.08
C PRO A 37 -36.92 -13.61 3.30
N GLY A 38 -36.35 -13.75 4.50
CA GLY A 38 -36.81 -13.05 5.70
C GLY A 38 -36.31 -11.60 5.67
N PRO A 39 -36.98 -10.65 6.34
CA PRO A 39 -36.53 -9.27 6.39
C PRO A 39 -35.16 -9.23 7.09
N VAL A 40 -34.11 -9.08 6.29
CA VAL A 40 -32.75 -8.86 6.78
C VAL A 40 -32.71 -7.49 7.46
N PRO A 41 -32.40 -7.39 8.76
CA PRO A 41 -32.06 -6.10 9.33
C PRO A 41 -30.85 -5.57 8.57
N VAL A 42 -30.92 -4.33 8.11
CA VAL A 42 -29.80 -3.65 7.46
C VAL A 42 -28.72 -3.45 8.51
N VAL A 43 -27.80 -4.43 8.61
CA VAL A 43 -26.56 -4.29 9.37
C VAL A 43 -25.61 -3.51 8.48
N ASP A 44 -25.76 -2.19 8.46
CA ASP A 44 -24.78 -1.30 7.84
C ASP A 44 -23.61 -1.11 8.80
N ASP A 45 -22.72 -2.10 8.87
CA ASP A 45 -21.33 -1.91 9.31
C ASP A 45 -20.47 -3.17 9.02
N PHE A 46 -20.40 -3.59 7.75
CA PHE A 46 -19.63 -4.78 7.34
C PHE A 46 -18.13 -4.67 7.69
N LEU A 47 -17.60 -3.45 7.82
CA LEU A 47 -16.23 -3.21 8.26
C LEU A 47 -16.19 -1.97 9.17
N PRO A 48 -15.63 -2.06 10.39
CA PRO A 48 -15.42 -0.91 11.26
C PRO A 48 -14.73 0.24 10.53
N PRO A 49 -15.10 1.52 10.77
CA PRO A 49 -14.54 2.67 10.08
C PRO A 49 -13.01 2.72 10.06
N ASP A 50 -12.37 2.38 11.19
CA ASP A 50 -10.90 2.38 11.32
C ASP A 50 -10.19 1.34 10.44
N LEU A 51 -10.93 0.36 9.94
CA LEU A 51 -10.43 -0.68 9.04
C LEU A 51 -10.79 -0.41 7.58
N ARG A 52 -11.58 0.62 7.28
CA ARG A 52 -11.93 1.00 5.91
C ARG A 52 -10.74 1.65 5.22
N MET A 53 -10.70 1.52 3.90
CA MET A 53 -9.77 2.30 3.11
C MET A 53 -10.07 3.78 3.30
N PRO A 54 -9.06 4.60 3.67
CA PRO A 54 -9.25 6.03 3.79
C PRO A 54 -9.75 6.64 2.47
N THR A 55 -10.67 7.58 2.59
CA THR A 55 -11.15 8.40 1.48
C THR A 55 -10.04 9.30 0.94
N ARG A 56 -10.25 9.85 -0.26
CA ARG A 56 -9.30 10.78 -0.86
C ARG A 56 -9.13 12.04 0.02
N GLU A 57 -10.22 12.50 0.62
CA GLU A 57 -10.26 13.66 1.50
C GLU A 57 -9.48 13.42 2.79
N GLU A 58 -9.58 12.23 3.38
CA GLU A 58 -8.81 11.84 4.57
C GLU A 58 -7.30 11.70 4.26
N LEU A 59 -6.96 11.33 3.02
CA LEU A 59 -5.57 11.26 2.57
C LEU A 59 -5.01 12.60 2.10
N ALA A 60 -5.85 13.59 1.84
CA ALA A 60 -5.42 14.87 1.30
C ALA A 60 -4.53 15.62 2.31
N GLY A 61 -3.42 16.17 1.84
CA GLY A 61 -2.44 16.88 2.66
C GLY A 61 -1.37 15.98 3.29
N MET A 62 -1.45 14.66 3.11
CA MET A 62 -0.39 13.75 3.56
C MET A 62 0.77 13.67 2.59
N LEU A 63 1.97 13.51 3.14
CA LEU A 63 3.19 13.30 2.38
C LEU A 63 3.91 12.06 2.89
N THR A 64 4.61 11.37 1.98
CA THR A 64 5.49 10.26 2.32
C THR A 64 6.75 10.27 1.47
N ALA A 65 7.85 9.80 2.03
CA ALA A 65 9.08 9.57 1.28
C ALA A 65 9.02 8.21 0.57
N HIS A 66 9.43 8.20 -0.69
CA HIS A 66 9.52 7.01 -1.52
C HIS A 66 10.93 6.90 -2.12
N ASP A 67 11.80 6.16 -1.44
CA ASP A 67 13.22 6.04 -1.80
C ASP A 67 13.48 5.16 -3.03
N SER A 68 12.57 4.21 -3.29
CA SER A 68 12.66 3.27 -4.42
C SER A 68 12.33 3.95 -5.76
N PRO A 69 12.75 3.36 -6.89
CA PRO A 69 12.26 3.79 -8.20
C PRO A 69 10.74 3.62 -8.29
N LEU A 70 10.07 4.67 -8.77
CA LEU A 70 8.62 4.66 -8.92
C LEU A 70 8.28 4.00 -10.27
N VAL A 71 7.78 2.77 -10.23
CA VAL A 71 7.48 1.97 -11.44
C VAL A 71 5.99 1.96 -11.70
N LEU A 72 5.56 2.45 -12.86
CA LEU A 72 4.17 2.53 -13.30
C LEU A 72 4.01 1.81 -14.62
N ASP A 73 3.15 0.80 -14.67
CA ASP A 73 2.91 -0.01 -15.89
C ASP A 73 4.21 -0.60 -16.50
N GLY A 74 5.22 -0.87 -15.67
CA GLY A 74 6.54 -1.36 -16.09
C GLY A 74 7.53 -0.27 -16.51
N GLU A 75 7.14 1.01 -16.49
CA GLU A 75 8.01 2.15 -16.79
C GLU A 75 8.54 2.79 -15.50
N VAL A 76 9.85 3.07 -15.44
CA VAL A 76 10.46 3.83 -14.34
C VAL A 76 10.15 5.31 -14.54
N ARG A 77 9.43 5.91 -13.59
CA ARG A 77 9.09 7.32 -13.64
C ARG A 77 10.26 8.18 -13.19
N ALA A 78 10.69 9.07 -14.08
CA ALA A 78 11.69 10.10 -13.82
C ALA A 78 11.07 11.50 -13.81
N CYS A 79 11.75 12.43 -13.16
CA CYS A 79 11.43 13.85 -13.19
C CYS A 79 11.60 14.37 -14.61
N SER A 80 10.57 15.02 -15.17
CA SER A 80 10.60 15.59 -16.52
C SER A 80 11.64 16.70 -16.69
N GLU A 81 12.05 17.34 -15.59
CA GLU A 81 12.98 18.47 -15.61
C GLU A 81 14.44 18.07 -15.36
N CYS A 82 14.70 17.24 -14.35
CA CYS A 82 16.07 16.88 -13.95
C CYS A 82 16.46 15.42 -14.14
N GLY A 83 15.52 14.56 -14.57
CA GLY A 83 15.78 13.13 -14.80
C GLY A 83 15.97 12.29 -13.54
N ALA A 84 15.83 12.87 -12.33
CA ALA A 84 15.86 12.10 -11.09
C ALA A 84 14.71 11.08 -11.05
N TYR A 85 15.00 9.83 -10.71
CA TYR A 85 14.03 8.71 -10.78
C TYR A 85 13.78 8.02 -9.44
N ARG A 86 14.39 8.49 -8.36
CA ARG A 86 14.31 7.92 -7.00
C ARG A 86 14.23 9.03 -5.95
N LYS A 87 13.97 8.66 -4.70
CA LYS A 87 13.84 9.59 -3.56
C LYS A 87 12.76 10.64 -3.81
N TRP A 88 11.60 10.15 -4.22
CA TRP A 88 10.42 10.97 -4.42
C TRP A 88 9.81 11.33 -3.07
N ILE A 89 9.33 12.56 -2.96
CA ILE A 89 8.33 12.89 -1.94
C ILE A 89 6.99 12.82 -2.66
N VAL A 90 6.13 11.93 -2.19
CA VAL A 90 4.78 11.76 -2.73
C VAL A 90 3.83 12.51 -1.82
N ALA A 91 2.96 13.35 -2.38
CA ALA A 91 1.92 14.06 -1.66
C ALA A 91 0.55 13.67 -2.22
N SER A 92 -0.39 13.33 -1.34
CA SER A 92 -1.78 13.15 -1.71
C SER A 92 -2.52 14.48 -1.55
N THR A 93 -3.31 14.85 -2.56
CA THR A 93 -4.14 16.06 -2.57
C THR A 93 -5.55 15.71 -3.03
N THR A 94 -6.51 16.62 -2.85
CA THR A 94 -7.88 16.43 -3.36
C THR A 94 -7.93 16.24 -4.88
N ASP A 95 -6.95 16.78 -5.60
CA ASP A 95 -6.92 16.75 -7.07
C ASP A 95 -6.17 15.51 -7.61
N GLY A 96 -5.37 14.84 -6.78
CA GLY A 96 -4.60 13.67 -7.15
C GLY A 96 -3.29 13.55 -6.38
N VAL A 97 -2.38 12.73 -6.91
CA VAL A 97 -1.07 12.48 -6.30
C VAL A 97 0.00 13.32 -7.00
N TRP A 98 0.76 14.05 -6.20
CA TRP A 98 1.87 14.89 -6.61
C TRP A 98 3.20 14.26 -6.24
N LEU A 99 4.18 14.36 -7.14
CA LEU A 99 5.53 13.86 -6.96
C LEU A 99 6.48 15.05 -6.91
N ARG A 100 7.32 15.12 -5.87
CA ARG A 100 8.42 16.07 -5.77
C ARG A 100 9.75 15.34 -5.80
N CYS A 101 10.62 15.72 -6.73
CA CYS A 101 11.95 15.12 -6.84
C CYS A 101 12.94 15.72 -5.83
N PRO A 102 14.13 15.12 -5.64
CA PRO A 102 15.16 15.65 -4.73
C PRO A 102 15.65 17.05 -5.08
N ALA A 103 15.59 17.43 -6.36
CA ALA A 103 15.96 18.77 -6.83
C ALA A 103 14.85 19.82 -6.60
N GLY A 104 13.69 19.40 -6.09
CA GLY A 104 12.58 20.28 -5.71
C GLY A 104 11.51 20.49 -6.78
N HIS A 105 11.67 19.95 -7.99
CA HIS A 105 10.65 19.99 -9.04
C HIS A 105 9.43 19.17 -8.64
N GLN A 106 8.24 19.70 -8.94
CA GLN A 106 6.95 19.08 -8.64
C GLN A 106 6.24 18.71 -9.94
N GLN A 107 5.64 17.53 -9.98
CA GLN A 107 4.82 17.08 -11.11
C GLN A 107 3.62 16.30 -10.61
N VAL A 108 2.47 16.47 -11.26
CA VAL A 108 1.30 15.62 -11.03
C VAL A 108 1.46 14.31 -11.81
N GLU A 109 1.10 13.19 -11.20
CA GLU A 109 1.11 11.89 -11.87
C GLU A 109 -0.32 11.34 -11.97
N PRO A 110 -0.97 11.42 -13.16
CA PRO A 110 -2.39 11.11 -13.31
C PRO A 110 -2.72 9.62 -13.16
N ARG A 111 -1.72 8.73 -13.27
CA ARG A 111 -1.88 7.29 -13.06
C ARG A 111 -1.96 6.91 -11.58
N LEU A 112 -1.62 7.84 -10.68
CA LEU A 112 -1.57 7.61 -9.25
C LEU A 112 -2.81 8.20 -8.58
N ASP A 113 -3.47 7.37 -7.78
CA ASP A 113 -4.64 7.74 -7.01
C ASP A 113 -4.41 7.61 -5.49
N ALA A 114 -5.43 7.96 -4.73
CA ALA A 114 -5.39 7.94 -3.27
C ALA A 114 -5.22 6.51 -2.73
N ALA A 115 -5.78 5.50 -3.41
CA ALA A 115 -5.63 4.10 -3.02
C ALA A 115 -4.18 3.61 -3.18
N TRP A 116 -3.52 4.00 -4.28
CA TRP A 116 -2.08 3.76 -4.45
C TRP A 116 -1.25 4.48 -3.38
N PHE A 117 -1.56 5.75 -3.09
CA PHE A 117 -0.88 6.50 -2.03
C PHE A 117 -0.98 5.76 -0.69
N ASN A 118 -2.18 5.34 -0.30
CA ASN A 118 -2.41 4.60 0.94
C ASN A 118 -1.57 3.31 1.05
N THR A 119 -1.31 2.67 -0.10
CA THR A 119 -0.50 1.45 -0.15
C THR A 119 0.98 1.72 0.17
N ILE A 120 1.49 2.89 -0.20
CA ILE A 120 2.90 3.25 0.01
C ILE A 120 3.15 4.10 1.26
N SER A 121 2.12 4.78 1.77
CA SER A 121 2.26 5.77 2.85
C SER A 121 2.54 5.16 4.21
N GLY A 122 2.39 3.83 4.35
CA GLY A 122 2.61 3.12 5.61
C GLY A 122 1.75 3.70 6.76
N PRO A 123 2.05 3.30 8.01
CA PRO A 123 1.43 3.93 9.17
C PRO A 123 1.76 5.43 9.20
N ILE A 124 0.77 6.26 9.53
CA ILE A 124 1.01 7.69 9.79
C ILE A 124 1.89 7.80 11.03
N THR A 125 3.16 8.14 10.84
CA THR A 125 4.15 8.24 11.93
C THR A 125 4.26 9.65 12.49
N ALA A 126 3.84 10.66 11.73
CA ALA A 126 3.85 12.06 12.13
C ALA A 126 2.76 12.86 11.38
N GLN A 127 2.23 13.89 12.03
CA GLN A 127 1.37 14.91 11.41
C GLN A 127 2.06 16.27 11.57
N HIS A 128 2.07 17.07 10.51
CA HIS A 128 2.73 18.38 10.48
C HIS A 128 1.71 19.47 10.14
N ALA A 129 1.91 20.67 10.67
CA ALA A 129 0.97 21.78 10.50
C ALA A 129 1.11 22.45 9.11
N SER A 130 2.24 22.27 8.43
CA SER A 130 2.45 22.80 7.08
C SER A 130 3.25 21.85 6.19
N TYR A 131 3.15 22.10 4.88
CA TYR A 131 3.92 21.40 3.85
C TYR A 131 5.45 21.54 4.09
N GLU A 132 5.92 22.74 4.40
CA GLU A 132 7.33 23.03 4.67
C GLU A 132 7.84 22.34 5.93
N GLU A 133 6.99 22.22 6.95
CA GLU A 133 7.32 21.48 8.16
C GLU A 133 7.49 19.99 7.89
N CYS A 134 6.59 19.41 7.07
CA CYS A 134 6.71 18.03 6.65
C CYS A 134 7.97 17.81 5.80
N LEU A 135 8.26 18.68 4.85
CA LEU A 135 9.50 18.60 4.05
C LEU A 135 10.75 18.60 4.94
N ARG A 136 10.80 19.50 5.93
CA ARG A 136 11.91 19.58 6.88
C ARG A 136 12.07 18.31 7.69
N PHE A 137 10.95 17.71 8.14
CA PHE A 137 10.96 16.42 8.83
C PHE A 137 11.49 15.30 7.93
N LEU A 138 11.18 15.33 6.64
CA LEU A 138 11.70 14.41 5.62
C LEU A 138 13.13 14.71 5.17
N GLY A 139 13.78 15.76 5.71
CA GLY A 139 15.18 16.12 5.41
C GLY A 139 15.39 16.97 4.16
N HIS A 140 14.37 17.75 3.76
CA HIS A 140 14.38 18.63 2.59
C HIS A 140 14.25 20.12 2.92
#